data_AF-A0A3D9AH81-F1
#
_entry.id   AF-A0A3D9AH81-F1
#
_cell.length_a   1.000
_cell.length_b   1.000
_cell.length_c   1.000
_cell.angle_alpha   90.00
_cell.angle_beta   90.00
_cell.angle_gamma   90.00
#
_symmetry.space_group_name_H-M   'P 1'
#
loop_
_entity.id
_entity.type
_entity.pdbx_description
1 polymer ?
#
loop_
_entity_poly.entity_id
_entity_poly.type
_entity_poly.pdbx_seq_one_letter_code
_entity_poly.pdbx_strand_id
1 'polypeptide(L)'
;MKKEQVIRSFRIADSVLKQKADELIALIDRDLAEFTDRGYNPTKKSELITVRNTVDSFPSDEQLEAIKINLTEQKDAARKALEKSMRSIFNAAENVFGQHSAKYKEFGNALISQQSDAELVRVAKIMSLTAEKYLTELSDEGLTADKINTLTTQRDTLDIAIDSQTQGISDRDVATEGRVEALNKLYQLLTKYAGIGQDIFYETNEAKYNDYIIHDTPSGLPEVPPTNPV
;
A
#
# COMPACT_ATOMS: atom_id res chain seq x y z
N MET A 1 -17.92 -15.31 -2.66
CA MET A 1 -18.16 -14.36 -3.77
C MET A 1 -17.12 -13.27 -3.68
N LYS A 2 -16.56 -12.79 -4.80
CA LYS A 2 -15.68 -11.61 -4.79
C LYS A 2 -16.55 -10.38 -4.52
N LYS A 3 -16.09 -9.45 -3.68
CA LYS A 3 -16.75 -8.16 -3.46
C LYS A 3 -16.79 -7.42 -4.80
N GLU A 4 -17.90 -6.75 -5.10
CA GLU A 4 -17.96 -5.85 -6.26
C GLU A 4 -16.97 -4.70 -6.07
N GLN A 5 -16.15 -4.45 -7.09
CA GLN A 5 -15.15 -3.39 -7.04
C GLN A 5 -15.85 -2.04 -7.07
N VAL A 6 -15.44 -1.12 -6.19
CA VAL A 6 -15.93 0.26 -6.21
C VAL A 6 -15.44 0.96 -7.47
N ILE A 7 -16.37 1.48 -8.27
CA ILE A 7 -16.08 2.21 -9.52
C ILE A 7 -16.22 3.71 -9.26
N ARG A 8 -15.34 4.50 -9.89
CA ARG A 8 -15.40 5.96 -9.86
C ARG A 8 -16.69 6.49 -10.50
N SER A 9 -17.35 7.43 -9.84
CA SER A 9 -18.65 7.98 -10.29
C SER A 9 -18.55 9.29 -11.09
N PHE A 10 -17.35 9.74 -11.43
CA PHE A 10 -17.06 11.05 -12.03
C PHE A 10 -15.86 10.97 -12.99
N ARG A 11 -15.69 11.99 -13.84
CA ARG A 11 -14.63 12.06 -14.87
C ARG A 11 -13.54 13.07 -14.58
N ILE A 12 -13.81 14.05 -13.72
CA ILE A 12 -12.83 15.06 -13.31
C ILE A 12 -11.59 14.42 -12.67
N ALA A 13 -10.41 14.99 -12.94
CA ALA A 13 -9.16 14.51 -12.35
C ALA A 13 -9.13 14.70 -10.82
N ASP A 14 -8.51 13.77 -10.08
CA ASP A 14 -8.49 13.75 -8.60
C ASP A 14 -7.93 15.07 -8.01
N SER A 15 -6.85 15.59 -8.60
CA SER A 15 -6.23 16.85 -8.19
C SER A 15 -7.18 18.05 -8.38
N VAL A 16 -7.91 18.06 -9.49
CA VAL A 16 -8.89 19.11 -9.80
C VAL A 16 -10.10 18.99 -8.89
N LEU A 17 -10.58 17.78 -8.60
CA LEU A 17 -11.67 17.55 -7.67
C LEU A 17 -11.33 18.06 -6.27
N LYS A 18 -10.11 17.79 -5.79
CA LYS A 18 -9.62 18.30 -4.50
C LYS A 18 -9.56 19.83 -4.51
N GLN A 19 -9.02 20.44 -5.56
CA GLN A 19 -8.97 21.91 -5.68
C GLN A 19 -10.38 22.53 -5.70
N LYS A 20 -11.31 21.96 -6.46
CA LYS A 20 -12.70 22.42 -6.46
C LYS A 20 -13.37 22.28 -5.11
N ALA A 21 -13.02 21.26 -4.32
CA ALA A 21 -13.51 21.14 -2.95
C ALA A 21 -12.96 22.24 -2.04
N ASP A 22 -11.67 22.60 -2.19
CA ASP A 22 -11.07 23.73 -1.46
C ASP A 22 -11.76 25.06 -1.80
N GLU A 23 -11.98 25.31 -3.09
CA GLU A 23 -12.71 26.47 -3.61
C GLU A 23 -14.14 26.52 -3.07
N LEU A 24 -14.87 25.40 -3.14
CA LEU A 24 -16.25 25.31 -2.66
C LEU A 24 -16.36 25.61 -1.16
N ILE A 25 -15.43 25.11 -0.34
CA ILE A 25 -15.41 25.43 1.10
C ILE A 25 -15.26 26.94 1.31
N ALA A 26 -14.37 27.60 0.58
CA ALA A 26 -14.16 29.04 0.67
C ALA A 26 -15.40 29.85 0.21
N LEU A 27 -16.08 29.39 -0.84
CA LEU A 27 -17.32 30.00 -1.33
C LEU A 27 -18.46 29.86 -0.32
N ILE A 28 -18.64 28.67 0.28
CA ILE A 28 -19.64 28.45 1.32
C ILE A 28 -19.34 29.32 2.55
N ASP A 29 -18.07 29.50 2.91
CA ASP A 29 -17.69 30.38 4.02
C ASP A 29 -17.99 31.85 3.75
N ARG A 30 -17.82 32.30 2.50
CA ARG A 30 -18.24 33.64 2.05
C ARG A 30 -19.76 33.82 2.15
N ASP A 31 -20.51 32.78 1.78
CA ASP A 31 -21.98 32.79 1.65
C ASP A 31 -22.68 32.04 2.81
N LEU A 32 -22.04 32.01 3.99
CA LEU A 32 -22.44 31.13 5.09
C LEU A 32 -23.86 31.44 5.61
N ALA A 33 -24.29 32.69 5.56
CA ALA A 33 -25.61 33.10 6.03
C ALA A 33 -26.72 32.43 5.20
N GLU A 34 -26.61 32.49 3.87
CA GLU A 34 -27.54 31.87 2.94
C GLU A 34 -27.49 30.34 3.03
N PHE A 35 -26.30 29.76 3.19
CA PHE A 35 -26.14 28.31 3.36
C PHE A 35 -26.74 27.80 4.70
N THR A 36 -26.68 28.61 5.76
CA THR A 36 -27.27 28.26 7.07
C THR A 36 -28.79 28.15 6.98
N ASP A 37 -29.45 29.01 6.20
CA ASP A 37 -30.89 28.94 5.92
C ASP A 37 -31.27 27.63 5.19
N ARG A 38 -30.37 27.13 4.32
CA ARG A 38 -30.50 25.82 3.65
C ARG A 38 -30.01 24.64 4.51
N GLY A 39 -29.80 24.86 5.80
CA GLY A 39 -29.45 23.85 6.79
C GLY A 39 -27.98 23.40 6.75
N TYR A 40 -27.08 24.14 6.10
CA TYR A 40 -25.64 23.94 6.27
C TYR A 40 -25.24 24.32 7.70
N ASN A 41 -24.39 23.52 8.34
CA ASN A 41 -24.02 23.72 9.74
C ASN A 41 -22.56 23.27 9.99
N PRO A 42 -21.99 23.56 11.18
CA PRO A 42 -20.60 23.20 11.46
C PRO A 42 -20.28 21.71 11.32
N THR A 43 -21.23 20.82 11.62
CA THR A 43 -21.06 19.37 11.44
C THR A 43 -20.91 19.00 9.96
N LYS A 44 -21.75 19.56 9.09
CA LYS A 44 -21.67 19.37 7.63
C LYS A 44 -20.38 19.93 7.03
N LYS A 45 -19.92 21.07 7.55
CA LYS A 45 -18.61 21.63 7.18
C LYS A 45 -17.47 20.70 7.58
N SER A 46 -17.51 20.19 8.81
CA SER A 46 -16.51 19.23 9.29
C SER A 46 -16.50 17.96 8.45
N GLU A 47 -17.66 17.42 8.06
CA GLU A 47 -17.74 16.24 7.17
C GLU A 47 -17.02 16.49 5.85
N LEU A 48 -17.30 17.63 5.20
CA LEU A 48 -16.67 17.99 3.92
C LEU A 48 -15.14 18.14 4.05
N ILE A 49 -14.67 18.84 5.09
CA ILE A 49 -13.23 19.02 5.35
C ILE A 49 -12.56 17.69 5.64
N THR A 50 -13.17 16.83 6.46
CA THR A 50 -12.63 15.51 6.77
C THR A 50 -12.48 14.66 5.51
N VAL A 51 -13.52 14.58 4.67
CA VAL A 51 -13.45 13.81 3.41
C VAL A 51 -12.39 14.36 2.47
N ARG A 52 -12.28 15.70 2.34
CA ARG A 52 -11.22 16.34 1.54
C ARG A 52 -9.83 15.99 2.09
N ASN A 53 -9.62 16.06 3.40
CA ASN A 53 -8.35 15.71 4.03
C ASN A 53 -8.02 14.22 3.86
N THR A 54 -9.02 13.33 3.90
CA THR A 54 -8.82 11.91 3.61
C THR A 54 -8.31 11.71 2.20
N VAL A 55 -8.89 12.38 1.19
CA VAL A 55 -8.41 12.35 -0.20
C VAL A 55 -6.96 12.84 -0.30
N ASP A 56 -6.61 13.92 0.40
CA ASP A 56 -5.26 14.51 0.42
C ASP A 56 -4.21 13.61 1.11
N SER A 57 -4.65 12.75 2.03
CA SER A 57 -3.79 11.85 2.79
C SER A 57 -3.41 10.55 2.08
N PHE A 58 -4.07 10.21 0.96
CA PHE A 58 -3.72 8.98 0.25
C PHE A 58 -2.32 9.09 -0.36
N PRO A 59 -1.49 8.04 -0.20
CA PRO A 59 -0.19 8.00 -0.84
C PRO A 59 -0.35 8.02 -2.36
N SER A 60 0.62 8.62 -3.04
CA SER A 60 0.70 8.57 -4.49
C SER A 60 1.02 7.16 -4.98
N ASP A 61 0.73 6.90 -6.25
CA ASP A 61 1.03 5.61 -6.88
C ASP A 61 2.55 5.33 -6.84
N GLU A 62 3.39 6.36 -6.99
CA GLU A 62 4.84 6.27 -6.85
C GLU A 62 5.27 5.92 -5.41
N GLN A 63 4.61 6.48 -4.40
CA GLN A 63 4.89 6.15 -3.00
C GLN A 63 4.48 4.70 -2.68
N LEU A 64 3.32 4.25 -3.18
CA LEU A 64 2.88 2.86 -3.03
C LEU A 64 3.82 1.87 -3.73
N GLU A 65 4.30 2.19 -4.94
CA GLU A 65 5.27 1.34 -5.64
C GLU A 65 6.64 1.36 -4.94
N ALA A 66 7.09 2.51 -4.43
CA ALA A 66 8.32 2.59 -3.64
C ALA A 66 8.27 1.73 -2.38
N ILE A 67 7.15 1.70 -1.66
CA ILE A 67 6.93 0.82 -0.49
C ILE A 67 7.08 -0.64 -0.90
N LYS A 68 6.44 -1.05 -2.00
CA LYS A 68 6.51 -2.43 -2.52
C LYS A 68 7.93 -2.84 -2.94
N ILE A 69 8.65 -1.93 -3.60
CA ILE A 69 10.07 -2.14 -3.97
C ILE A 69 10.89 -2.36 -2.69
N ASN A 70 10.74 -1.48 -1.71
CA ASN A 70 11.49 -1.57 -0.45
C ASN A 70 11.23 -2.87 0.32
N LEU A 71 9.96 -3.29 0.43
CA LEU A 71 9.61 -4.58 1.06
C LEU A 71 10.24 -5.77 0.33
N THR A 72 10.30 -5.71 -0.99
CA THR A 72 10.95 -6.73 -1.82
C THR A 72 12.45 -6.77 -1.59
N GLU A 73 13.11 -5.61 -1.56
CA GLU A 73 14.54 -5.50 -1.28
C GLU A 73 14.90 -6.04 0.12
N GLN A 74 14.10 -5.72 1.14
CA GLN A 74 14.29 -6.23 2.50
C GLN A 74 14.21 -7.76 2.55
N LYS A 75 13.19 -8.34 1.91
CA LYS A 75 13.01 -9.80 1.83
C LYS A 75 14.18 -10.46 1.10
N ASP A 76 14.59 -9.91 -0.05
CA ASP A 76 15.69 -10.46 -0.84
C ASP A 76 17.04 -10.37 -0.09
N ALA A 77 17.25 -9.30 0.69
CA ALA A 77 18.41 -9.17 1.56
C ALA A 77 18.40 -10.22 2.69
N ALA A 78 17.26 -10.41 3.35
CA ALA A 78 17.10 -11.44 4.39
C ALA A 78 17.33 -12.86 3.82
N ARG A 79 16.78 -13.13 2.63
CA ARG A 79 16.98 -14.41 1.93
C ARG A 79 18.45 -14.66 1.64
N LYS A 80 19.16 -13.69 1.05
CA LYS A 80 20.59 -13.81 0.74
C LYS A 80 21.44 -14.05 2.00
N ALA A 81 21.11 -13.37 3.09
CA ALA A 81 21.80 -13.56 4.38
C ALA A 81 21.62 -14.98 4.91
N LEU A 82 20.38 -15.50 4.88
CA LEU A 82 20.06 -16.85 5.31
C LEU A 82 20.75 -17.91 4.43
N GLU A 83 20.64 -17.80 3.10
CA GLU A 83 21.28 -18.73 2.17
C GLU A 83 22.80 -18.82 2.38
N LYS A 84 23.45 -17.68 2.67
CA LYS A 84 24.90 -17.65 2.93
C LYS A 84 25.27 -18.51 4.14
N SER A 85 24.55 -18.35 5.25
CA SER A 85 24.79 -19.15 6.46
C SER A 85 24.48 -20.63 6.23
N MET A 86 23.38 -20.93 5.53
CA MET A 86 23.00 -22.30 5.19
C MET A 86 24.05 -23.02 4.34
N ARG A 87 24.61 -22.35 3.32
CA ARG A 87 25.70 -22.92 2.49
C ARG A 87 26.94 -23.25 3.33
N SER A 88 27.30 -22.37 4.27
CA SER A 88 28.43 -22.62 5.16
C SER A 88 28.21 -23.86 6.04
N ILE A 89 27.00 -24.09 6.53
CA ILE A 89 26.66 -25.24 7.37
C ILE A 89 26.60 -26.53 6.56
N PHE A 90 26.02 -26.50 5.36
CA PHE A 90 26.06 -27.64 4.45
C PHE A 90 27.50 -28.05 4.12
N ASN A 91 28.38 -27.09 3.84
CA ASN A 91 29.80 -27.40 3.57
C ASN A 91 30.48 -28.05 4.78
N ALA A 92 30.25 -27.54 6.00
CA ALA A 92 30.79 -28.15 7.21
C ALA A 92 30.26 -29.59 7.41
N ALA A 93 28.95 -29.80 7.22
CA ALA A 93 28.35 -31.12 7.31
C ALA A 93 28.86 -32.09 6.23
N GLU A 94 29.13 -31.60 5.02
CA GLU A 94 29.71 -32.39 3.93
C GLU A 94 31.14 -32.81 4.26
N ASN A 95 31.96 -31.90 4.81
CA ASN A 95 33.34 -32.19 5.19
C ASN A 95 33.42 -33.27 6.28
N VAL A 96 32.55 -33.22 7.30
CA VAL A 96 32.60 -34.17 8.42
C VAL A 96 31.92 -35.50 8.09
N PHE A 97 30.76 -35.47 7.41
CA PHE A 97 29.93 -36.67 7.25
C PHE A 97 29.93 -37.24 5.83
N GLY A 98 30.30 -36.44 4.82
CA GLY A 98 30.13 -36.76 3.41
C GLY A 98 28.69 -36.59 2.94
N GLN A 99 28.52 -36.09 1.71
CA GLN A 99 27.23 -35.71 1.11
C GLN A 99 26.19 -36.85 1.03
N HIS A 100 26.64 -38.10 0.92
CA HIS A 100 25.75 -39.26 0.79
C HIS A 100 25.33 -39.89 2.12
N SER A 101 25.89 -39.42 3.24
CA SER A 101 25.61 -39.97 4.57
C SER A 101 24.18 -39.67 5.04
N ALA A 102 23.69 -40.50 5.95
CA ALA A 102 22.42 -40.24 6.62
C ALA A 102 22.48 -38.95 7.47
N LYS A 103 23.60 -38.73 8.17
CA LYS A 103 23.82 -37.51 8.98
C LYS A 103 23.73 -36.24 8.14
N TYR A 104 24.36 -36.20 6.96
CA TYR A 104 24.25 -35.05 6.04
C TYR A 104 22.81 -34.80 5.58
N LYS A 105 22.07 -35.85 5.25
CA LYS A 105 20.66 -35.72 4.79
C LYS A 105 19.72 -35.16 5.86
N GLU A 106 20.05 -35.29 7.15
CA GLU A 106 19.27 -34.69 8.24
C GLU A 106 19.29 -33.15 8.22
N PHE A 107 20.24 -32.51 7.53
CA PHE A 107 20.30 -31.05 7.38
C PHE A 107 19.24 -30.50 6.40
N GLY A 108 18.55 -31.38 5.67
CA GLY A 108 17.53 -31.03 4.69
C GLY A 108 18.07 -30.94 3.26
N ASN A 109 17.27 -30.38 2.37
CA ASN A 109 17.61 -30.31 0.95
C ASN A 109 18.61 -29.17 0.67
N ALA A 110 19.81 -29.54 0.19
CA ALA A 110 20.91 -28.63 -0.10
C ALA A 110 20.72 -27.74 -1.34
N LEU A 111 19.71 -28.02 -2.19
CA LEU A 111 19.36 -27.19 -3.36
C LEU A 111 18.61 -25.91 -2.97
N ILE A 112 19.12 -25.17 -1.98
CA ILE A 112 18.44 -24.05 -1.33
C ILE A 112 18.14 -22.87 -2.28
N SER A 113 18.97 -22.66 -3.30
CA SER A 113 18.76 -21.59 -4.28
C SER A 113 17.58 -21.85 -5.21
N GLN A 114 17.07 -23.09 -5.26
CA GLN A 114 15.91 -23.49 -6.07
C GLN A 114 14.63 -23.54 -5.25
N GLN A 115 14.71 -23.35 -3.94
CA GLN A 115 13.57 -23.42 -3.03
C GLN A 115 12.83 -22.09 -2.99
N SER A 116 11.52 -22.14 -2.84
CA SER A 116 10.72 -20.96 -2.49
C SER A 116 11.12 -20.38 -1.12
N ASP A 117 10.72 -19.14 -0.83
CA ASP A 117 11.03 -18.49 0.46
C ASP A 117 10.51 -19.32 1.65
N ALA A 118 9.27 -19.83 1.55
CA ALA A 118 8.66 -20.65 2.59
C ALA A 118 9.37 -22.00 2.79
N GLU A 119 9.80 -22.65 1.70
CA GLU A 119 10.60 -23.87 1.78
C GLU A 119 11.96 -23.61 2.43
N LEU A 120 12.61 -22.49 2.09
CA LEU A 120 13.90 -22.11 2.65
C LEU A 120 13.81 -21.89 4.17
N VAL A 121 12.79 -21.19 4.65
CA VAL A 121 12.51 -21.00 6.10
C VAL A 121 12.35 -22.35 6.81
N ARG A 122 11.59 -23.28 6.21
CA ARG A 122 11.40 -24.63 6.75
C ARG A 122 12.70 -25.42 6.80
N VAL A 123 13.50 -25.39 5.74
CA VAL A 123 14.78 -26.09 5.68
C VAL A 123 15.78 -25.49 6.68
N ALA A 124 15.81 -24.16 6.84
CA ALA A 124 16.65 -23.50 7.84
C ALA A 124 16.28 -23.93 9.29
N LYS A 125 14.99 -24.14 9.58
CA LYS A 125 14.55 -24.68 10.87
C LYS A 125 15.06 -26.10 11.09
N ILE A 126 14.94 -26.98 10.10
CA ILE A 126 15.47 -28.35 10.16
C ILE A 126 16.99 -28.31 10.37
N MET A 127 17.70 -27.53 9.56
CA MET A 127 19.14 -27.34 9.65
C MET A 127 19.58 -26.87 11.03
N SER A 128 18.88 -25.92 11.66
CA SER A 128 19.23 -25.41 12.99
C SER A 128 19.18 -26.51 14.05
N LEU A 129 18.13 -27.35 14.02
CA LEU A 129 17.97 -28.46 14.95
C LEU A 129 19.05 -29.54 14.74
N THR A 130 19.35 -29.85 13.48
CA THR A 130 20.37 -30.85 13.12
C THR A 130 21.78 -30.34 13.42
N ALA A 131 22.05 -29.05 13.19
CA ALA A 131 23.31 -28.40 13.54
C ALA A 131 23.57 -28.43 15.04
N GLU A 132 22.54 -28.19 15.86
CA GLU A 132 22.63 -28.30 17.32
C GLU A 132 22.92 -29.74 17.76
N LYS A 133 22.20 -30.72 17.19
CA LYS A 133 22.39 -32.16 17.45
C LYS A 133 23.84 -32.61 17.20
N TYR A 134 24.48 -32.08 16.17
CA TYR A 134 25.83 -32.46 15.74
C TYR A 134 26.90 -31.41 16.05
N LEU A 135 26.62 -30.46 16.94
CA LEU A 135 27.49 -29.32 17.20
C LEU A 135 28.92 -29.73 17.60
N THR A 136 29.06 -30.77 18.44
CA THR A 136 30.37 -31.29 18.86
C THR A 136 31.17 -31.91 17.71
N GLU A 137 30.51 -32.58 16.76
CA GLU A 137 31.19 -33.17 15.60
C GLU A 137 31.58 -32.11 14.55
N LEU A 138 30.85 -30.98 14.51
CA LEU A 138 31.02 -29.91 13.54
C LEU A 138 31.86 -28.74 14.06
N SER A 139 32.28 -28.76 15.33
CA SER A 139 33.06 -27.68 15.95
C SER A 139 34.41 -27.49 15.27
N ASP A 140 35.01 -28.57 14.78
CA ASP A 140 36.32 -28.54 14.11
C ASP A 140 36.23 -27.88 12.72
N GLU A 141 35.05 -27.87 12.09
CA GLU A 141 34.73 -27.09 10.89
C GLU A 141 34.29 -25.65 11.24
N GLY A 142 34.44 -25.25 12.50
CA GLY A 142 34.14 -23.91 12.99
C GLY A 142 32.66 -23.63 13.19
N LEU A 143 31.79 -24.64 13.27
CA LEU A 143 30.41 -24.44 13.72
C LEU A 143 30.38 -24.10 15.21
N THR A 144 29.61 -23.09 15.58
CA THR A 144 29.44 -22.66 16.98
C THR A 144 27.97 -22.42 17.28
N ALA A 145 27.60 -22.43 18.56
CA ALA A 145 26.24 -22.06 19.00
C ALA A 145 25.83 -20.66 18.48
N ASP A 146 26.75 -19.70 18.45
CA ASP A 146 26.48 -18.35 17.91
C ASP A 146 26.13 -18.35 16.42
N LYS A 147 26.76 -19.23 15.62
CA LYS A 147 26.41 -19.39 14.20
C LYS A 147 25.03 -20.03 14.02
N ILE A 148 24.64 -20.95 14.90
CA ILE A 148 23.29 -21.53 14.92
C ILE A 148 22.24 -20.48 15.35
N ASN A 149 22.55 -19.65 16.35
CA ASN A 149 21.71 -18.52 16.75
C ASN A 149 21.55 -17.49 15.63
N THR A 150 22.65 -17.21 14.91
CA THR A 150 22.62 -16.34 13.71
C THR A 150 21.72 -16.92 12.63
N LEU A 151 21.84 -18.21 12.31
CA LEU A 151 20.97 -18.91 11.36
C LEU A 151 19.50 -18.79 11.76
N THR A 152 19.19 -19.03 13.04
CA THR A 152 17.83 -18.96 13.60
C THR A 152 17.26 -17.54 13.46
N THR A 153 18.05 -16.52 13.79
CA THR A 153 17.66 -15.11 13.67
C THR A 153 17.40 -14.71 12.21
N GLN A 154 18.27 -15.15 11.29
CA GLN A 154 18.13 -14.89 9.86
C GLN A 154 16.88 -15.58 9.27
N ARG A 155 16.56 -16.80 9.72
CA ARG A 155 15.31 -17.48 9.37
C ARG A 155 14.11 -16.64 9.79
N ASP A 156 14.06 -16.19 11.04
CA ASP A 156 12.93 -15.42 11.57
C ASP A 156 12.80 -14.06 10.87
N THR A 157 13.93 -13.45 10.51
CA THR A 157 13.95 -12.21 9.73
C THR A 157 13.38 -12.42 8.33
N LEU A 158 13.70 -13.53 7.66
CA LEU A 158 13.11 -13.85 6.36
C LEU A 158 11.60 -14.12 6.50
N ASP A 159 11.18 -14.89 7.51
CA ASP A 159 9.77 -15.20 7.77
C ASP A 159 8.93 -13.92 7.95
N ILE A 160 9.39 -13.00 8.80
CA ILE A 160 8.75 -11.68 9.00
C ILE A 160 8.74 -10.85 7.72
N ALA A 161 9.80 -10.91 6.91
CA ALA A 161 9.87 -10.15 5.65
C ALA A 161 8.92 -10.68 4.59
N ILE A 162 8.68 -12.00 4.53
CA ILE A 162 7.66 -12.62 3.66
C ILE A 162 6.27 -12.11 4.04
N ASP A 163 5.95 -12.13 5.34
CA ASP A 163 4.67 -11.65 5.86
C ASP A 163 4.49 -10.15 5.58
N SER A 164 5.53 -9.36 5.80
CA SER A 164 5.51 -7.91 5.55
C SER A 164 5.31 -7.58 4.07
N GLN A 165 5.96 -8.31 3.16
CA GLN A 165 5.74 -8.16 1.72
C GLN A 165 4.29 -8.50 1.33
N THR A 166 3.75 -9.58 1.88
CA THR A 166 2.37 -10.01 1.63
C THR A 166 1.37 -8.99 2.16
N GLN A 167 1.58 -8.49 3.37
CA GLN A 167 0.75 -7.45 3.98
C GLN A 167 0.80 -6.15 3.15
N GLY A 168 1.98 -5.70 2.72
CA GLY A 168 2.11 -4.49 1.90
C GLY A 168 1.38 -4.58 0.56
N ILE A 169 1.31 -5.77 -0.05
CA ILE A 169 0.49 -5.99 -1.26
C ILE A 169 -1.01 -5.84 -0.93
N SER A 170 -1.46 -6.45 0.18
CA SER A 170 -2.85 -6.34 0.63
C SER A 170 -3.23 -4.89 0.98
N ASP A 171 -2.36 -4.17 1.69
CA ASP A 171 -2.60 -2.79 2.12
C ASP A 171 -2.71 -1.85 0.92
N ARG A 172 -1.93 -2.08 -0.14
CA ARG A 172 -2.04 -1.32 -1.40
C ARG A 172 -3.40 -1.51 -2.06
N ASP A 173 -3.89 -2.74 -2.10
CA ASP A 173 -5.19 -3.04 -2.71
C ASP A 173 -6.32 -2.37 -1.90
N VAL A 174 -6.25 -2.41 -0.56
CA VAL A 174 -7.17 -1.69 0.34
C VAL A 174 -7.07 -0.17 0.16
N ALA A 175 -5.86 0.39 0.06
CA ALA A 175 -5.65 1.81 -0.14
C ALA A 175 -6.23 2.30 -1.47
N THR A 176 -6.12 1.49 -2.52
CA THR A 176 -6.68 1.79 -3.85
C THR A 176 -8.21 1.88 -3.80
N GLU A 177 -8.86 0.89 -3.16
CA GLU A 177 -10.31 0.88 -3.01
C GLU A 177 -10.78 2.06 -2.12
N GLY A 178 -10.13 2.26 -0.97
CA GLY A 178 -10.43 3.36 -0.05
C GLY A 178 -10.27 4.73 -0.71
N ARG A 179 -9.30 4.90 -1.61
CA ARG A 179 -9.13 6.14 -2.39
C ARG A 179 -10.32 6.41 -3.30
N VAL A 180 -10.81 5.40 -4.01
CA VAL A 180 -11.99 5.55 -4.89
C VAL A 180 -13.24 5.85 -4.07
N GLU A 181 -13.44 5.19 -2.93
CA GLU A 181 -14.56 5.44 -2.02
C GLU A 181 -14.54 6.89 -1.49
N ALA A 182 -13.38 7.37 -1.01
CA ALA A 182 -13.21 8.73 -0.52
C ALA A 182 -13.43 9.78 -1.61
N LEU A 183 -12.89 9.54 -2.80
CA LEU A 183 -13.08 10.39 -3.97
C LEU A 183 -14.56 10.49 -4.40
N ASN A 184 -15.27 9.35 -4.46
CA ASN A 184 -16.70 9.32 -4.77
C ASN A 184 -17.51 10.09 -3.72
N LYS A 185 -17.17 9.92 -2.43
CA LYS A 185 -17.80 10.66 -1.34
C LYS A 185 -17.52 12.17 -1.43
N LEU A 186 -16.30 12.57 -1.77
CA LEU A 186 -15.93 13.97 -1.98
C LEU A 186 -16.75 14.57 -3.12
N TYR A 187 -16.81 13.89 -4.27
CA TYR A 187 -17.60 14.31 -5.42
C TYR A 187 -19.09 14.43 -5.09
N GLN A 188 -19.65 13.47 -4.35
CA GLN A 188 -21.05 13.53 -3.91
C GLN A 188 -21.33 14.79 -3.06
N LEU A 189 -20.47 15.09 -2.08
CA LEU A 189 -20.63 16.27 -1.23
C LEU A 189 -20.42 17.57 -2.01
N LEU A 190 -19.43 17.59 -2.89
CA LEU A 190 -19.12 18.72 -3.77
C LEU A 190 -20.34 19.08 -4.63
N THR A 191 -20.88 18.11 -5.39
CA THR A 191 -22.06 18.30 -6.24
C THR A 191 -23.28 18.73 -5.44
N LYS A 192 -23.48 18.15 -4.24
CA LYS A 192 -24.58 18.53 -3.34
C LYS A 192 -24.51 20.01 -2.94
N TYR A 193 -23.37 20.48 -2.43
CA TYR A 193 -23.27 21.84 -1.92
C TYR A 193 -23.16 22.88 -3.04
N ALA A 194 -22.57 22.51 -4.18
CA ALA A 194 -22.62 23.31 -5.39
C ALA A 194 -24.06 23.51 -5.91
N GLY A 195 -24.86 22.44 -5.92
CA GLY A 195 -26.28 22.53 -6.26
C GLY A 195 -27.07 23.44 -5.31
N ILE A 196 -26.77 23.40 -4.01
CA ILE A 196 -27.36 24.32 -3.03
C ILE A 196 -26.97 25.77 -3.34
N GLY A 197 -25.69 26.05 -3.63
CA GLY A 197 -25.23 27.39 -4.00
C GLY A 197 -25.91 27.91 -5.27
N GLN A 198 -26.03 27.08 -6.30
CA GLN A 198 -26.78 27.39 -7.52
C GLN A 198 -28.24 27.74 -7.20
N ASP A 199 -28.93 26.94 -6.38
CA ASP A 199 -30.32 27.19 -5.98
C ASP A 199 -30.50 28.43 -5.09
N ILE A 200 -29.50 28.78 -4.26
CA ILE A 200 -29.52 30.04 -3.49
C ILE A 200 -29.49 31.25 -4.43
N PHE A 201 -28.62 31.22 -5.44
CA PHE A 201 -28.30 32.41 -6.24
C PHE A 201 -29.00 32.47 -7.61
N TYR A 202 -29.80 31.46 -7.96
CA TYR A 202 -30.42 31.27 -9.28
C TYR A 202 -31.10 32.53 -9.83
N GLU A 203 -31.91 33.21 -9.00
CA GLU A 203 -32.64 34.43 -9.42
C GLU A 203 -32.08 35.72 -8.81
N THR A 204 -31.11 35.62 -7.90
CA THR A 204 -30.69 36.76 -7.07
C THR A 204 -29.32 37.30 -7.44
N ASN A 205 -28.39 36.46 -7.92
CA ASN A 205 -27.03 36.90 -8.24
C ASN A 205 -26.34 35.95 -9.23
N GLU A 206 -26.30 36.36 -10.50
CA GLU A 206 -25.67 35.58 -11.58
C GLU A 206 -24.17 35.30 -11.35
N ALA A 207 -23.43 36.28 -10.82
CA ALA A 207 -22.00 36.11 -10.56
C ALA A 207 -21.76 35.03 -9.50
N LYS A 208 -22.49 35.08 -8.37
CA LYS A 208 -22.40 34.05 -7.33
C LYS A 208 -22.92 32.70 -7.83
N TYR A 209 -23.98 32.66 -8.64
CA TYR A 209 -24.47 31.42 -9.25
C TYR A 209 -23.36 30.72 -10.05
N ASN A 210 -22.64 31.47 -10.89
CA ASN A 210 -21.56 30.94 -11.73
C ASN A 210 -20.39 30.38 -10.91
N ASP A 211 -20.10 30.94 -9.72
CA ASP A 211 -19.07 30.40 -8.80
C ASP A 211 -19.36 28.95 -8.37
N TYR A 212 -20.62 28.51 -8.38
CA TYR A 212 -21.04 27.16 -7.96
C TYR A 212 -21.24 26.19 -9.13
N ILE A 213 -20.87 26.54 -10.36
CA ILE A 213 -20.94 25.62 -11.50
C ILE A 213 -19.76 24.65 -11.47
N ILE A 214 -20.07 23.35 -11.53
CA ILE A 214 -19.07 22.29 -11.55
C ILE A 214 -19.21 21.49 -12.84
N HIS A 215 -18.14 21.43 -13.62
CA HIS A 215 -18.10 20.66 -14.86
C HIS A 215 -17.52 19.27 -14.59
N ASP A 216 -18.29 18.23 -14.91
CA ASP A 216 -17.82 16.84 -14.90
C ASP A 216 -17.12 16.48 -16.21
N THR A 217 -16.06 17.22 -16.51
CA THR A 217 -15.16 16.98 -17.64
C THR A 217 -13.78 16.62 -17.10
N PRO A 218 -12.91 15.95 -17.89
CA PRO A 218 -11.55 15.64 -17.44
C PRO A 218 -10.76 16.87 -16.95
N SER A 219 -10.97 18.03 -17.56
CA SER A 219 -10.32 19.30 -17.20
C SER A 219 -11.00 20.03 -16.03
N GLY A 220 -12.23 19.65 -15.65
CA GLY A 220 -13.06 20.43 -14.71
C GLY A 220 -13.52 21.78 -15.25
N LEU A 221 -13.37 22.00 -16.56
CA LEU A 221 -13.77 23.18 -17.33
C LEU A 221 -14.93 22.83 -18.28
N PRO A 222 -15.69 23.81 -18.78
CA PRO A 222 -16.72 23.52 -19.78
C PRO A 222 -16.11 22.83 -21.00
N GLU A 223 -16.90 21.97 -21.65
CA GLU A 223 -16.48 21.30 -22.89
C GLU A 223 -16.23 22.36 -23.98
N VAL A 224 -15.04 22.36 -24.57
CA VAL A 224 -14.70 23.28 -25.67
C VAL A 224 -15.33 22.72 -26.95
N PRO A 225 -16.19 23.49 -27.65
CA PRO A 225 -16.76 23.04 -28.91
C PRO A 225 -15.65 22.73 -29.93
N PRO A 226 -15.81 21.72 -30.81
CA PRO A 226 -14.84 21.46 -31.86
C PRO A 226 -14.69 22.71 -32.75
N THR A 227 -13.46 23.19 -32.90
CA THR A 227 -13.14 24.24 -33.86
C THR A 227 -13.31 23.66 -35.27
N ASN A 228 -14.35 24.09 -35.99
CA ASN A 228 -14.46 23.75 -37.41
C ASN A 228 -13.23 24.28 -38.15
N PRO A 229 -12.49 23.44 -38.91
CA PRO A 229 -11.42 23.93 -39.76
C PRO A 229 -12.01 24.90 -40.79
N VAL A 230 -11.42 26.10 -40.87
CA VAL A 230 -11.73 27.13 -41.86
C VAL A 230 -11.20 26.72 -43.24
#